data_AF-A0AAV4ZMD6-F1
#
_entry.id   AF-A0AAV4ZMD6-F1
#
_cell.length_a   1.000
_cell.length_b   1.000
_cell.length_c   1.000
_cell.angle_alpha   90.00
_cell.angle_beta   90.00
_cell.angle_gamma   90.00
#
_symmetry.space_group_name_H-M   'P 1'
#
loop_
_entity.id
_entity.type
_entity.pdbx_description
1 polymer ?
#
loop_
_entity_poly.entity_id
_entity_poly.type
_entity_poly.pdbx_seq_one_letter_code
_entity_poly.pdbx_strand_id
1 'polypeptide(L)'
;MPDGVPGKGRSGAEARLYADRAMREATEAGLTPGELADLLRGGAVTEAVPPWPGEDPDAYADRATSELLTRYLAAGADDPPPRP
;
A
#
# COMPACT_ATOMS: atom_id res chain seq x y z
N MET A 1 6.25 5.38 31.44
CA MET A 1 6.95 5.16 30.16
C MET A 1 8.07 4.17 30.42
N PRO A 2 7.86 2.90 30.09
CA PRO A 2 8.88 2.17 29.29
C PRO A 2 8.17 1.19 28.31
N ASP A 3 8.69 0.69 27.19
CA ASP A 3 10.03 0.56 26.63
C ASP A 3 9.93 0.67 25.10
N GLY A 4 10.91 1.32 24.48
CA GLY A 4 11.11 1.23 23.03
C GLY A 4 11.64 -0.15 22.67
N VAL A 5 10.77 -1.02 22.16
CA VAL A 5 11.19 -2.31 21.59
C VAL A 5 12.02 -2.01 20.34
N PRO A 6 13.25 -2.56 20.21
CA PRO A 6 14.04 -2.38 19.00
C PRO A 6 13.31 -3.06 17.86
N GLY A 7 12.94 -2.27 16.84
CA GLY A 7 12.29 -2.75 15.62
C GLY A 7 13.15 -3.79 14.94
N LYS A 8 12.91 -5.06 15.26
CA LYS A 8 13.43 -6.20 14.51
C LYS A 8 12.85 -6.05 13.11
N GLY A 9 13.68 -5.72 12.12
CA GLY A 9 13.24 -5.61 10.73
C GLY A 9 12.36 -6.82 10.39
N ARG A 10 11.15 -6.57 9.88
CA ARG A 10 10.17 -7.63 9.58
C ARG A 10 10.84 -8.71 8.75
N SER A 11 10.57 -9.96 9.08
CA SER A 11 11.11 -11.08 8.30
C SER A 11 10.63 -10.99 6.85
N GLY A 12 11.44 -11.42 5.88
CA GLY A 12 11.04 -11.36 4.46
C GLY A 12 9.72 -12.07 4.14
N ALA A 13 9.37 -13.11 4.91
CA ALA A 13 8.09 -13.81 4.79
C ALA A 13 6.90 -12.98 5.29
N GLU A 14 7.08 -12.24 6.37
CA GLU A 14 6.05 -11.34 6.93
C GLU A 14 5.82 -10.14 6.01
N ALA A 15 6.90 -9.54 5.49
CA ALA A 15 6.78 -8.46 4.50
C ALA A 15 6.01 -8.92 3.24
N ARG A 16 6.21 -10.18 2.83
CA ARG A 16 5.48 -10.77 1.70
C ARG A 16 4.00 -11.01 2.01
N LEU A 17 3.67 -11.52 3.20
CA LEU A 17 2.29 -11.70 3.62
C LEU A 17 1.51 -10.38 3.56
N TYR A 18 2.09 -9.31 4.09
CA TYR A 18 1.49 -7.98 4.07
C TYR A 18 1.28 -7.49 2.63
N ALA A 19 2.32 -7.62 1.80
CA ALA A 19 2.25 -7.20 0.40
C ALA A 19 1.16 -7.96 -0.37
N ASP A 20 1.13 -9.29 -0.25
CA ASP A 20 0.16 -10.13 -0.94
C ASP A 20 -1.28 -9.85 -0.46
N ARG A 21 -1.47 -9.50 0.82
CA ARG A 21 -2.77 -9.13 1.40
C ARG A 21 -3.27 -7.81 0.82
N ALA A 22 -2.45 -6.76 0.88
CA ALA A 22 -2.80 -5.43 0.39
C ALA A 22 -3.02 -5.41 -1.13
N MET A 23 -2.21 -6.14 -1.91
CA MET A 23 -2.38 -6.19 -3.37
C MET A 23 -3.70 -6.84 -3.77
N ARG A 24 -4.10 -7.93 -3.11
CA ARG A 24 -5.39 -8.57 -3.35
C ARG A 24 -6.54 -7.63 -3.03
N GLU A 25 -6.52 -7.01 -1.86
CA GLU A 25 -7.59 -6.13 -1.39
C GLU A 25 -7.73 -4.89 -2.28
N ALA A 26 -6.62 -4.30 -2.71
CA ALA A 26 -6.63 -3.20 -3.67
C ALA A 26 -7.22 -3.60 -5.03
N THR A 27 -6.97 -4.82 -5.51
CA THR A 27 -7.62 -5.34 -6.71
C THR A 27 -9.11 -5.61 -6.51
N GLU A 28 -9.51 -6.16 -5.37
CA GLU A 28 -10.93 -6.32 -5.00
C GLU A 28 -11.66 -4.98 -4.88
N ALA A 29 -10.95 -3.91 -4.49
CA ALA A 29 -11.45 -2.54 -4.45
C ALA A 29 -11.48 -1.81 -5.81
N GLY A 30 -11.00 -2.46 -6.88
CA GLY A 30 -11.15 -1.98 -8.26
C GLY A 30 -9.89 -1.40 -8.91
N LEU A 31 -8.73 -1.43 -8.25
CA LEU A 31 -7.45 -1.07 -8.88
C LEU A 31 -6.93 -2.23 -9.73
N THR A 32 -6.59 -1.95 -10.98
CA THR A 32 -5.98 -2.94 -11.87
C THR A 32 -4.52 -3.18 -11.50
N PRO A 33 -3.94 -4.35 -11.86
CA PRO A 33 -2.52 -4.61 -11.67
C PRO A 33 -1.60 -3.57 -12.35
N GLY A 34 -2.03 -2.99 -13.48
CA GLY A 34 -1.29 -1.94 -14.18
C GLY A 34 -1.26 -0.63 -13.40
N GLU A 35 -2.42 -0.16 -12.94
CA GLU A 35 -2.52 1.04 -12.09
C GLU A 35 -1.73 0.88 -10.79
N LEU A 36 -1.76 -0.31 -10.18
CA LEU A 36 -0.94 -0.61 -9.01
C LEU A 36 0.56 -0.57 -9.32
N ALA A 37 0.99 -1.11 -10.46
CA ALA A 37 2.38 -1.07 -10.88
C ALA A 37 2.86 0.37 -11.12
N ASP A 38 2.01 1.22 -11.72
CA ASP A 38 2.31 2.63 -11.97
C ASP A 38 2.37 3.42 -10.65
N LEU A 39 1.41 3.23 -9.75
CA LEU A 39 1.39 3.85 -8.42
C LEU A 39 2.61 3.47 -7.59
N LEU A 40 3.04 2.21 -7.66
CA LEU A 40 4.17 1.68 -6.90
C LEU A 40 5.52 1.90 -7.61
N ARG A 41 5.52 2.30 -8.89
CA ARG A 41 6.73 2.45 -9.72
C ARG A 41 7.63 1.20 -9.70
N GLY A 42 7.00 0.03 -9.68
CA GLY A 42 7.68 -1.27 -9.58
C GLY A 42 8.24 -1.62 -8.19
N GLY A 43 8.04 -0.78 -7.19
CA GLY A 43 8.40 -1.05 -5.78
C GLY A 43 7.37 -1.92 -5.06
N ALA A 44 7.69 -2.33 -3.84
CA ALA A 44 6.75 -3.08 -3.01
C ALA A 44 5.74 -2.15 -2.34
N VAL A 45 4.49 -2.61 -2.15
CA VAL A 45 3.47 -1.85 -1.42
C VAL A 45 3.91 -1.51 0.01
N THR A 46 4.71 -2.37 0.66
CA THR A 46 5.26 -2.12 2.00
C THR A 46 6.36 -1.04 2.05
N GLU A 47 6.94 -0.69 0.91
CA GLU A 47 7.86 0.44 0.77
C GLU A 47 7.07 1.74 0.55
N ALA A 48 6.01 1.67 -0.25
CA ALA A 48 5.12 2.80 -0.52
C ALA A 48 4.20 3.15 0.67
N VAL A 49 3.81 2.14 1.44
CA VAL A 49 2.99 2.22 2.66
C VAL A 49 3.65 1.35 3.72
N PRO A 50 4.53 1.92 4.56
CA PRO A 50 5.16 1.15 5.63
C PRO A 50 4.12 0.63 6.62
N PRO A 51 4.17 -0.66 7.00
CA PRO A 51 3.32 -1.16 8.08
C PRO A 51 3.74 -0.57 9.43
N TRP A 52 2.80 -0.49 10.36
CA TRP A 52 3.11 -0.07 11.74
C TRP A 52 3.71 -1.21 12.57
N PRO A 53 4.45 -0.91 13.65
CA PRO A 53 4.94 -1.94 14.55
C PRO A 53 3.79 -2.74 15.17
N GLY A 54 3.78 -4.06 14.95
CA GLY A 54 2.75 -4.94 15.50
C GLY A 54 1.37 -4.81 14.85
N GLU A 55 1.28 -4.17 13.68
CA GLU A 55 0.04 -4.09 12.91
C GLU A 55 -0.47 -5.50 12.56
N ASP A 56 -1.77 -5.69 12.51
CA ASP A 56 -2.35 -6.93 12.00
C ASP A 56 -2.31 -6.91 10.46
N PRO A 57 -2.01 -8.02 9.76
CA PRO A 57 -1.97 -8.04 8.29
C PRO A 57 -3.27 -7.63 7.60
N ASP A 58 -4.44 -7.90 8.18
CA ASP A 58 -5.73 -7.45 7.63
C ASP A 58 -5.93 -5.95 7.84
N ALA A 59 -5.61 -5.45 9.04
CA ALA A 59 -5.65 -4.01 9.32
C ALA A 59 -4.69 -3.21 8.43
N TYR A 60 -3.51 -3.77 8.14
CA TYR A 60 -2.58 -3.20 7.19
C TYR A 60 -3.16 -3.14 5.77
N ALA A 61 -3.80 -4.23 5.32
CA ALA A 61 -4.29 -4.33 3.96
C ALA A 61 -5.42 -3.33 3.66
N ASP A 62 -6.35 -3.13 4.60
CA ASP A 62 -7.40 -2.11 4.52
C ASP A 62 -6.81 -0.69 4.43
N ARG A 63 -5.87 -0.37 5.32
CA ARG A 63 -5.19 0.94 5.35
C ARG A 63 -4.38 1.18 4.08
N ALA A 64 -3.57 0.21 3.66
CA ALA A 64 -2.74 0.31 2.47
C ALA A 64 -3.61 0.49 1.21
N THR A 65 -4.72 -0.24 1.11
CA THR A 65 -5.69 -0.09 0.03
C THR A 65 -6.29 1.32 -0.01
N SER A 66 -6.71 1.84 1.15
CA SER A 66 -7.24 3.21 1.28
C SER A 66 -6.22 4.28 0.85
N GLU A 67 -4.95 4.11 1.24
CA GLU A 67 -3.87 5.02 0.83
C GLU A 67 -3.61 4.93 -0.68
N LEU A 68 -3.61 3.74 -1.27
CA LEU A 68 -3.41 3.54 -2.71
C LEU A 68 -4.54 4.17 -3.52
N LEU A 69 -5.79 3.99 -3.11
CA LEU A 69 -6.95 4.63 -3.74
C LEU A 69 -6.87 6.15 -3.64
N THR A 70 -6.46 6.68 -2.50
CA THR A 70 -6.28 8.13 -2.32
C THR A 70 -5.24 8.68 -3.31
N ARG A 71 -4.11 7.98 -3.47
CA ARG A 71 -3.06 8.36 -4.44
C ARG A 71 -3.54 8.25 -5.88
N TYR A 72 -4.28 7.20 -6.22
CA TYR A 72 -4.89 7.02 -7.53
C TYR A 72 -5.82 8.19 -7.90
N LEU A 73 -6.72 8.55 -6.99
CA LEU A 73 -7.66 9.65 -7.20
C LEU A 73 -6.95 11.01 -7.30
N ALA A 74 -5.89 11.23 -6.52
CA ALA A 74 -5.07 12.43 -6.62
C ALA A 74 -4.35 12.52 -7.98
N ALA A 75 -3.79 11.41 -8.47
CA ALA A 75 -3.11 11.37 -9.76
C ALA A 75 -4.07 11.66 -10.93
N GLY A 76 -5.32 11.19 -10.86
CA GLY A 76 -6.34 11.50 -11.87
C GLY A 76 -6.89 12.93 -11.79
N ALA A 77 -6.80 13.59 -10.63
CA ALA A 77 -7.20 14.99 -10.46
C ALA A 77 -6.19 15.98 -11.07
N ASP A 78 -4.92 15.57 -11.18
CA ASP A 78 -3.83 16.36 -11.77
C ASP A 78 -3.77 16.26 -13.31
N ASP A 79 -4.55 15.38 -13.94
CA ASP A 79 -4.65 15.31 -15.40
C ASP A 79 -5.71 16.32 -15.88
N PRO A 80 -5.30 17.46 -16.50
CA PRO A 80 -6.28 18.44 -16.96
C PRO A 80 -7.17 17.81 -18.03
N PRO A 81 -8.47 18.15 -18.10
CA PRO A 81 -9.32 17.64 -19.16
C PRO A 81 -8.69 17.97 -20.53
N PRO A 82 -8.79 17.06 -21.52
CA PRO A 82 -8.27 17.32 -22.85
C PRO A 82 -8.87 18.64 -23.37
N ARG A 83 -8.01 19.59 -23.75
CA ARG A 83 -8.46 20.86 -24.33
C ARG A 83 -9.16 20.58 -25.67
N PRO A 84 -10.28 21.27 -25.95
CA PRO A 84 -11.03 21.10 -27.20
C PRO A 84 -10.19 21.46 -28.44
#